data_AF-A0A226D333-F1
#
_entry.id   AF-A0A226D333-F1
#
_cell.length_a   1.000
_cell.length_b   1.000
_cell.length_c   1.000
_cell.angle_alpha   90.00
_cell.angle_beta   90.00
_cell.angle_gamma   90.00
#
_symmetry.space_group_name_H-M   'P 1'
#
loop_
_entity.id
_entity.type
_entity.pdbx_description
1 polymer ?
#
loop_
_entity_poly.entity_id
_entity_poly.type
_entity_poly.pdbx_seq_one_letter_code
_entity_poly.pdbx_strand_id
1 'polypeptide(L)'
;MGQCETPANIQAPNSIVDTTHCTILGCDSGYPGLKRQVSVFHQANASLHYHFNFLHFSYGARLGFSRMDDALTEWDTIPRHVIFKFHGYQFITCHSEAFISFEFYLAPFQPLLWGMFVGSAVIVIIVLSLYEKYKNINSPGPCCSWSFVLAIIFEEAGFVPMRLEKQEFFRMVAGGWILMSVVLTNCYNGLMISNLNSPLPRTNIPETFQDLICKDKKILNLYKQQADLTDWIMNTANLSRIQSLDLSDSPMCYKILSAPNLDPPFQFLQLIMVTFMKIKLLHFEIFASSSQLRLPPEPLTESISIDDIVILLLSQGYNTFSPANFNSSFPGNKRHNNMPQTNAAIINEVAKCEKSVLVVEAFDMGFRFHDMTKQYFWRKFYKGKDILNFALVGWTFEGEGNSKVPQYFQYLFESGIQERLDLEISMRKYSRNSEYTIPKREDDPVRLDGAILTLFILCGVLISSSVLIVVFELLVDGPLREIYIFKFLKFDPTHRLSRSPGQKNEVPLLYRISKFYAGFRKIWVQFLADSQVIISSDYLAAPPHYNLKVGVVKRQGQPIKVEKHFLAPVAAGSENATRYPTRYPQHYYPYPHGYPCGYPLPATRYEN
;
A
#
# COMPACT_ATOMS: atom_id res chain seq x y z
N MET A 1 56.28 -29.32 -42.86
CA MET A 1 56.57 -30.78 -42.94
C MET A 1 55.60 -31.49 -42.03
N GLY A 2 55.03 -32.61 -42.47
CA GLY A 2 53.93 -33.29 -41.77
C GLY A 2 52.79 -33.63 -42.73
N GLN A 3 52.97 -34.69 -43.53
CA GLN A 3 51.90 -35.30 -44.31
C GLN A 3 51.04 -36.16 -43.38
N CYS A 4 49.74 -36.24 -43.63
CA CYS A 4 48.89 -37.34 -43.16
C CYS A 4 48.22 -37.98 -44.39
N GLU A 5 48.29 -39.30 -44.45
CA GLU A 5 47.87 -40.11 -45.60
C GLU A 5 46.35 -40.38 -45.57
N THR A 6 45.77 -40.59 -46.75
CA THR A 6 44.38 -41.02 -46.94
C THR A 6 44.27 -42.55 -46.95
N PRO A 7 43.27 -43.14 -46.28
CA PRO A 7 42.91 -44.54 -46.50
C PRO A 7 41.72 -44.71 -47.47
N ALA A 8 41.95 -45.62 -48.42
CA ALA A 8 41.06 -46.35 -49.31
C ALA A 8 39.52 -46.15 -49.30
N ASN A 9 39.00 -46.06 -50.52
CA ASN A 9 37.61 -46.23 -50.92
C ASN A 9 37.13 -47.67 -50.67
N ILE A 10 35.93 -47.87 -50.08
CA ILE A 10 35.18 -49.14 -50.15
C ILE A 10 33.73 -48.81 -50.51
N GLN A 11 33.20 -49.50 -51.52
CA GLN A 11 31.92 -49.21 -52.16
C GLN A 11 30.95 -50.38 -51.96
N ALA A 12 29.83 -50.17 -51.24
CA ALA A 12 28.71 -51.11 -51.08
C ALA A 12 27.46 -50.32 -50.58
N PRO A 13 26.23 -50.85 -50.69
CA PRO A 13 25.34 -50.46 -51.79
C PRO A 13 24.15 -49.57 -51.37
N ASN A 14 23.49 -49.01 -52.38
CA ASN A 14 22.39 -48.06 -52.29
C ASN A 14 21.28 -48.44 -51.28
N SER A 15 21.09 -47.61 -50.26
CA SER A 15 19.79 -47.36 -49.64
C SER A 15 19.45 -45.88 -49.82
N ILE A 16 18.32 -45.59 -50.46
CA ILE A 16 17.82 -44.22 -50.61
C ILE A 16 17.30 -43.77 -49.25
N VAL A 17 18.10 -42.94 -48.57
CA VAL A 17 17.65 -42.13 -47.44
C VAL A 17 17.66 -40.69 -47.91
N ASP A 18 16.47 -40.11 -48.09
CA ASP A 18 16.33 -38.69 -48.38
C ASP A 18 16.79 -37.88 -47.16
N THR A 19 18.08 -37.52 -47.14
CA THR A 19 18.62 -36.49 -46.26
C THR A 19 18.10 -35.13 -46.74
N THR A 20 16.85 -34.81 -46.37
CA THR A 20 16.29 -33.47 -46.55
C THR A 20 17.15 -32.48 -45.77
N HIS A 21 17.83 -31.59 -46.51
CA HIS A 21 18.58 -30.49 -45.93
C HIS A 21 17.65 -29.60 -45.11
N CYS A 22 17.78 -29.64 -43.78
CA CYS A 22 17.01 -28.82 -42.86
C CYS A 22 17.57 -27.39 -42.84
N THR A 23 17.23 -26.59 -43.86
CA THR A 23 17.71 -25.22 -44.02
C THR A 23 17.03 -24.28 -43.02
N ILE A 24 17.67 -24.05 -41.87
CA ILE A 24 17.21 -23.07 -40.86
C ILE A 24 17.48 -21.64 -41.38
N LEU A 25 16.60 -21.15 -42.24
CA LEU A 25 16.56 -19.75 -42.66
C LEU A 25 15.84 -18.91 -41.60
N GLY A 26 16.55 -17.98 -40.94
CA GLY A 26 15.91 -16.82 -40.30
C GLY A 26 15.67 -16.85 -38.78
N CYS A 27 16.36 -17.69 -37.99
CA CYS A 27 16.25 -17.66 -36.51
C CYS A 27 17.12 -16.58 -35.82
N ASP A 28 16.96 -15.32 -36.24
CA ASP A 28 17.52 -14.12 -35.59
C ASP A 28 16.44 -13.22 -34.94
N SER A 29 15.24 -13.77 -34.72
CA SER A 29 14.32 -13.16 -33.76
C SER A 29 14.93 -13.16 -32.36
N GLY A 30 14.82 -12.03 -31.65
CA GLY A 30 15.49 -11.76 -30.37
C GLY A 30 15.03 -12.59 -29.16
N TYR A 31 14.46 -13.77 -29.38
CA TYR A 31 13.93 -14.68 -28.36
C TYR A 31 14.93 -15.80 -28.06
N PRO A 32 15.82 -15.67 -27.05
CA PRO A 32 16.84 -16.67 -26.75
C PRO A 32 16.30 -18.04 -26.33
N GLY A 33 15.01 -18.16 -26.00
CA GLY A 33 14.35 -19.45 -25.71
C GLY A 33 14.25 -20.38 -26.93
N LEU A 34 14.04 -19.82 -28.14
CA LEU A 34 13.75 -20.61 -29.34
C LEU A 34 14.93 -21.53 -29.71
N LYS A 35 16.16 -21.04 -29.59
CA LYS A 35 17.39 -21.80 -29.91
C LYS A 35 17.59 -23.03 -29.01
N ARG A 36 17.03 -23.08 -27.79
CA ARG A 36 17.06 -24.30 -26.95
C ARG A 36 15.96 -25.29 -27.29
N GLN A 37 14.77 -24.82 -27.65
CA GLN A 37 13.64 -25.69 -27.97
C GLN A 37 13.91 -26.55 -29.20
N VAL A 38 14.56 -26.00 -30.24
CA VAL A 38 14.97 -26.76 -31.45
C VAL A 38 15.79 -28.03 -31.08
N SER A 39 16.64 -27.95 -30.06
CA SER A 39 17.42 -29.12 -29.60
C SER A 39 16.57 -30.23 -29.00
N VAL A 40 15.41 -29.92 -28.42
CA VAL A 40 14.47 -30.91 -27.84
C VAL A 40 13.70 -31.61 -28.96
N PHE A 41 13.20 -30.86 -29.94
CA PHE A 41 12.50 -31.44 -31.10
C PHE A 41 13.40 -32.35 -31.93
N HIS A 42 14.68 -32.00 -32.09
CA HIS A 42 15.67 -32.85 -32.76
C HIS A 42 15.89 -34.20 -32.03
N GLN A 43 15.83 -34.23 -30.69
CA GLN A 43 15.92 -35.48 -29.93
C GLN A 43 14.64 -36.32 -30.02
N ALA A 44 13.48 -35.68 -30.26
CA ALA A 44 12.20 -36.35 -30.46
C ALA A 44 11.98 -36.89 -31.89
N ASN A 45 12.98 -36.76 -32.78
CA ASN A 45 12.88 -37.08 -34.22
C ASN A 45 11.69 -36.38 -34.92
N ALA A 46 11.38 -35.15 -34.50
CA ALA A 46 10.26 -34.36 -35.01
C ALA A 46 10.77 -33.11 -35.73
N SER A 47 10.35 -32.91 -36.98
CA SER A 47 10.71 -31.74 -37.78
C SER A 47 9.87 -30.52 -37.38
N LEU A 48 10.49 -29.57 -36.66
CA LEU A 48 9.85 -28.33 -36.27
C LEU A 48 9.90 -27.30 -37.42
N HIS A 49 8.79 -27.13 -38.14
CA HIS A 49 8.65 -26.09 -39.16
C HIS A 49 8.05 -24.81 -38.56
N TYR A 50 8.88 -23.77 -38.39
CA TYR A 50 8.41 -22.44 -38.01
C TYR A 50 7.86 -21.71 -39.24
N HIS A 51 6.54 -21.63 -39.37
CA HIS A 51 5.86 -20.86 -40.42
C HIS A 51 5.37 -19.52 -39.87
N PHE A 52 5.83 -18.42 -40.47
CA PHE A 52 5.33 -17.07 -40.19
C PHE A 52 4.21 -16.63 -41.16
N ASN A 53 4.03 -17.33 -42.27
CA ASN A 53 3.00 -17.06 -43.28
C ASN A 53 1.82 -18.04 -43.13
N PHE A 54 0.65 -17.54 -42.74
CA PHE A 54 -0.59 -18.30 -42.56
C PHE A 54 -1.14 -18.94 -43.85
N LEU A 55 -0.79 -18.42 -45.03
CA LEU A 55 -1.46 -18.73 -46.31
C LEU A 55 -1.04 -20.04 -47.01
N HIS A 56 -0.11 -20.83 -46.44
CA HIS A 56 0.25 -22.15 -46.99
C HIS A 56 -0.08 -23.28 -46.02
N PHE A 57 -1.07 -24.09 -46.41
CA PHE A 57 -1.48 -25.31 -45.72
C PHE A 57 -0.53 -26.48 -46.06
N SER A 58 0.65 -26.47 -45.45
CA SER A 58 1.50 -27.66 -45.33
C SER A 58 0.93 -28.62 -44.28
N TYR A 59 0.61 -29.85 -44.69
CA TYR A 59 0.24 -30.93 -43.77
C TYR A 59 1.46 -31.33 -42.92
N GLY A 60 1.40 -31.09 -41.61
CA GLY A 60 2.47 -31.42 -40.67
C GLY A 60 2.19 -30.84 -39.28
N ALA A 61 2.91 -31.33 -38.27
CA ALA A 61 2.81 -30.79 -36.92
C ALA A 61 3.41 -29.38 -36.85
N ARG A 62 2.66 -28.42 -36.29
CA ARG A 62 3.08 -27.02 -36.15
C ARG A 62 3.10 -26.64 -34.68
N LEU A 63 4.16 -25.91 -34.29
CA LEU A 63 4.26 -25.24 -33.01
C LEU A 63 4.07 -23.74 -33.24
N GLY A 64 2.92 -23.22 -32.87
CA GLY A 64 2.66 -21.79 -32.85
C GLY A 64 2.86 -21.20 -31.46
N PHE A 65 2.96 -19.87 -31.41
CA PHE A 65 2.84 -19.09 -30.18
C PHE A 65 1.67 -18.14 -30.42
N SER A 66 0.54 -18.38 -29.75
CA SER A 66 -0.70 -17.63 -29.99
C SER A 66 -1.32 -17.14 -28.68
N ARG A 67 -2.14 -16.09 -28.85
CA ARG A 67 -3.04 -15.58 -27.85
C ARG A 67 -4.30 -16.46 -27.86
N MET A 68 -4.74 -16.96 -26.71
CA MET A 68 -5.91 -17.85 -26.64
C MET A 68 -7.22 -17.13 -27.01
N ASP A 69 -7.30 -15.83 -26.73
CA ASP A 69 -8.49 -15.01 -27.00
C ASP A 69 -8.85 -15.01 -28.50
N ASP A 70 -7.85 -15.15 -29.38
CA ASP A 70 -8.00 -15.21 -30.83
C ASP A 70 -8.35 -16.62 -31.35
N ALA A 71 -8.19 -17.66 -30.53
CA ALA A 71 -8.33 -19.07 -30.94
C ALA A 71 -9.73 -19.67 -30.69
N LEU A 72 -10.59 -18.99 -29.92
CA LEU A 72 -11.94 -19.48 -29.59
C LEU A 72 -12.97 -19.32 -30.72
N THR A 73 -12.57 -18.73 -31.86
CA THR A 73 -13.43 -18.47 -33.01
C THR A 73 -13.30 -19.48 -34.15
N GLU A 74 -12.22 -20.27 -34.20
CA GLU A 74 -11.91 -21.19 -35.30
C GLU A 74 -12.13 -22.66 -34.89
N TRP A 75 -13.35 -23.15 -35.06
CA TRP A 75 -13.83 -24.40 -34.42
C TRP A 75 -13.50 -25.72 -35.16
N ASP A 76 -13.02 -25.68 -36.40
CA ASP A 76 -12.87 -26.88 -37.25
C ASP A 76 -11.66 -27.76 -36.90
N THR A 77 -10.70 -27.25 -36.15
CA THR A 77 -9.68 -28.06 -35.46
C THR A 77 -9.45 -27.48 -34.08
N ILE A 78 -9.44 -28.32 -33.03
CA ILE A 78 -9.07 -27.88 -31.68
C ILE A 78 -7.57 -28.11 -31.50
N PRO A 79 -6.68 -27.11 -31.71
CA PRO A 79 -5.28 -27.25 -31.37
C PRO A 79 -5.12 -27.49 -29.87
N ARG A 80 -4.14 -28.31 -29.47
CA ARG A 80 -3.80 -28.36 -28.03
C ARG A 80 -3.04 -27.10 -27.67
N HIS A 81 -3.56 -26.37 -26.71
CA HIS A 81 -2.88 -25.21 -26.16
C HIS A 81 -2.20 -25.57 -24.83
N VAL A 82 -0.93 -25.18 -24.69
CA VAL A 82 -0.23 -25.22 -23.41
C VAL A 82 0.01 -23.78 -22.95
N ILE A 83 -0.76 -23.34 -21.95
CA ILE A 83 -0.65 -21.99 -21.36
C ILE A 83 0.75 -21.85 -20.75
N PHE A 84 1.45 -20.78 -21.12
CA PHE A 84 2.78 -20.46 -20.59
C PHE A 84 2.74 -19.16 -19.77
N LYS A 85 2.15 -18.09 -20.30
CA LYS A 85 2.19 -16.77 -19.68
C LYS A 85 0.87 -16.03 -19.73
N PHE A 86 0.70 -15.20 -18.71
CA PHE A 86 -0.23 -14.09 -18.74
C PHE A 86 0.47 -12.91 -19.43
N HIS A 87 -0.06 -12.50 -20.57
CA HIS A 87 0.27 -11.22 -21.19
C HIS A 87 -0.75 -10.17 -20.75
N GLY A 88 -0.33 -8.91 -20.76
CA GLY A 88 -1.10 -7.78 -20.25
C GLY A 88 -0.17 -6.77 -19.58
N TYR A 89 -0.71 -5.60 -19.27
CA TYR A 89 0.06 -4.45 -18.80
C TYR A 89 -0.40 -4.01 -17.42
N GLN A 90 0.56 -3.64 -16.57
CA GLN A 90 0.33 -3.20 -15.21
C GLN A 90 1.26 -2.03 -14.89
N PHE A 91 0.85 -1.11 -14.01
CA PHE A 91 1.62 0.12 -13.77
C PHE A 91 2.23 0.20 -12.38
N ILE A 92 3.40 0.82 -12.30
CA ILE A 92 4.07 1.29 -11.07
C ILE A 92 3.88 2.81 -10.98
N THR A 93 3.60 3.34 -9.81
CA THR A 93 3.72 4.79 -9.54
C THR A 93 4.28 5.03 -8.14
N CYS A 94 4.83 6.21 -7.86
CA CYS A 94 4.94 6.71 -6.48
C CYS A 94 4.13 7.99 -6.25
N HIS A 95 3.28 8.36 -7.21
CA HIS A 95 2.34 9.45 -7.06
C HIS A 95 1.33 9.15 -5.96
N SER A 96 0.98 10.21 -5.24
CA SER A 96 -0.07 10.22 -4.23
C SER A 96 -0.39 11.67 -3.93
N GLU A 97 -1.65 12.04 -3.93
CA GLU A 97 -2.06 13.40 -3.61
C GLU A 97 -2.02 13.59 -2.08
N ALA A 98 -1.30 14.61 -1.62
CA ALA A 98 -1.18 14.92 -0.20
C ALA A 98 -2.25 15.96 0.18
N PHE A 99 -3.45 15.48 0.52
CA PHE A 99 -4.51 16.37 0.99
C PHE A 99 -4.31 16.75 2.46
N ILE A 100 -4.11 18.04 2.70
CA ILE A 100 -4.21 18.63 4.04
C ILE A 100 -5.69 18.90 4.32
N SER A 101 -6.38 17.95 4.95
CA SER A 101 -7.74 18.15 5.46
C SER A 101 -7.72 18.89 6.80
N PHE A 102 -8.77 19.65 7.12
CA PHE A 102 -8.91 20.28 8.45
C PHE A 102 -9.03 19.26 9.60
N GLU A 103 -9.36 17.99 9.28
CA GLU A 103 -9.28 16.86 10.21
C GLU A 103 -7.92 16.76 10.90
N PHE A 104 -6.85 17.20 10.23
CA PHE A 104 -5.50 17.32 10.77
C PHE A 104 -5.43 18.04 12.13
N TYR A 105 -6.25 19.06 12.37
CA TYR A 105 -6.28 19.79 13.64
C TYR A 105 -7.00 19.02 14.76
N LEU A 106 -7.91 18.11 14.42
CA LEU A 106 -8.65 17.29 15.39
C LEU A 106 -7.94 15.96 15.68
N ALA A 107 -7.17 15.46 14.72
CA ALA A 107 -6.44 14.19 14.74
C ALA A 107 -5.41 13.98 15.87
N PRO A 108 -4.75 15.00 16.49
CA PRO A 108 -3.75 14.76 17.54
C PRO A 108 -4.32 14.03 18.77
N PHE A 109 -5.62 14.19 19.05
CA PHE A 109 -6.31 13.55 20.16
C PHE A 109 -7.51 12.73 19.67
N GLN A 110 -7.72 11.56 20.29
CA GLN A 110 -8.90 10.74 20.02
C GLN A 110 -10.18 11.50 20.40
N PRO A 111 -11.32 11.32 19.68
CA PRO A 111 -12.58 11.99 20.02
C PRO A 111 -13.05 11.78 21.47
N LEU A 112 -12.77 10.60 22.04
CA LEU A 112 -13.02 10.31 23.46
C LEU A 112 -12.26 11.26 24.39
N LEU A 113 -11.00 11.58 24.05
CA LEU A 113 -10.17 12.45 24.86
C LEU A 113 -10.63 13.91 24.80
N TRP A 114 -11.04 14.39 23.62
CA TRP A 114 -11.72 15.68 23.48
C TRP A 114 -12.97 15.77 24.35
N GLY A 115 -13.81 14.72 24.36
CA GLY A 115 -14.99 14.64 25.23
C GLY A 115 -14.64 14.67 26.72
N MET A 116 -13.61 13.93 27.15
CA MET A 116 -13.12 13.94 28.53
C MET A 116 -12.54 15.30 28.95
N PHE A 117 -11.85 15.99 28.03
CA PHE A 117 -11.31 17.33 28.27
C PHE A 117 -12.41 18.38 28.42
N VAL A 118 -13.38 18.43 27.51
CA VAL A 118 -14.54 19.34 27.61
C VAL A 118 -15.35 19.03 28.87
N GLY A 119 -15.56 17.75 29.20
CA GLY A 119 -16.20 17.32 30.43
C GLY A 119 -15.47 17.79 31.70
N SER A 120 -14.15 17.67 31.74
CA SER A 120 -13.35 18.12 32.89
C SER A 120 -13.34 19.65 33.04
N ALA A 121 -13.28 20.40 31.93
CA ALA A 121 -13.43 21.85 31.92
C ALA A 121 -14.79 22.28 32.52
N VAL A 122 -15.89 21.66 32.08
CA VAL A 122 -17.25 21.94 32.60
C VAL A 122 -17.34 21.62 34.09
N ILE A 123 -16.76 20.51 34.55
CA ILE A 123 -16.72 20.15 35.99
C ILE A 123 -15.96 21.21 36.79
N VAL A 124 -14.79 21.66 36.33
CA VAL A 124 -14.01 22.71 37.01
C VAL A 124 -14.77 24.04 37.06
N ILE A 125 -15.43 24.43 35.97
CA ILE A 125 -16.29 25.63 35.93
C ILE A 125 -17.41 25.53 36.98
N ILE A 126 -18.13 24.41 37.03
CA ILE A 126 -19.21 24.18 38.00
C ILE A 126 -18.67 24.23 39.45
N VAL A 127 -17.54 23.57 39.74
CA VAL A 127 -16.93 23.57 41.08
C VAL A 127 -16.51 24.98 41.51
N LEU A 128 -15.88 25.75 40.61
CA LEU A 128 -15.48 27.12 40.90
C LEU A 128 -16.69 28.04 41.12
N SER A 129 -17.69 28.01 40.25
CA SER A 129 -18.90 28.83 40.41
C SER A 129 -19.73 28.45 41.65
N LEU A 130 -19.78 27.16 42.03
CA LEU A 130 -20.40 26.74 43.29
C LEU A 130 -19.60 27.23 44.50
N TYR A 131 -18.26 27.22 44.44
CA TYR A 131 -17.40 27.71 45.51
C TYR A 131 -17.52 29.23 45.71
N GLU A 132 -17.52 30.00 44.64
CA GLU A 132 -17.76 31.46 44.66
C GLU A 132 -19.11 31.79 45.33
N LYS A 133 -20.18 31.08 44.93
CA LYS A 133 -21.51 31.20 45.51
C LYS A 133 -21.54 30.79 46.99
N TYR A 134 -20.87 29.69 47.35
CA TYR A 134 -20.83 29.17 48.73
C TYR A 134 -20.12 30.11 49.70
N LYS A 135 -18.99 30.70 49.29
CA LYS A 135 -18.27 31.69 50.09
C LYS A 135 -18.94 33.07 50.12
N ASN A 136 -20.06 33.25 49.41
CA ASN A 136 -20.81 34.51 49.30
C ASN A 136 -19.89 35.70 48.98
N ILE A 137 -18.91 35.49 48.09
CA ILE A 137 -17.94 36.51 47.70
C ILE A 137 -18.65 37.42 46.69
N ASN A 138 -19.48 38.32 47.23
CA ASN A 138 -20.11 39.41 46.50
C ASN A 138 -19.03 40.42 46.04
N SER A 139 -18.31 40.04 45.00
CA SER A 139 -17.49 40.95 44.20
C SER A 139 -18.41 41.86 43.40
N PRO A 140 -18.15 43.17 43.33
CA PRO A 140 -19.02 44.13 42.64
C PRO A 140 -19.01 44.03 41.10
N GLY A 141 -18.52 42.91 40.54
CA GLY A 141 -18.58 42.59 39.12
C GLY A 141 -18.68 41.06 38.95
N PRO A 142 -19.35 40.58 37.88
CA PRO A 142 -19.47 39.15 37.60
C PRO A 142 -18.11 38.56 37.25
N CYS A 143 -17.48 37.89 38.21
CA CYS A 143 -16.34 37.03 37.94
C CYS A 143 -16.86 35.80 37.17
N CYS A 144 -16.54 35.72 35.89
CA CYS A 144 -16.95 34.59 35.06
C CYS A 144 -15.95 33.44 35.25
N SER A 145 -16.25 32.49 36.17
CA SER A 145 -15.38 31.31 36.38
C SER A 145 -15.09 30.56 35.07
N TRP A 146 -16.03 30.59 34.11
CA TRP A 146 -15.87 30.03 32.77
C TRP A 146 -14.81 30.73 31.92
N SER A 147 -14.67 32.06 31.98
CA SER A 147 -13.68 32.78 31.17
C SER A 147 -12.27 32.61 31.73
N PHE A 148 -12.11 32.45 33.04
CA PHE A 148 -10.85 32.05 33.67
C PHE A 148 -10.39 30.67 33.18
N VAL A 149 -11.30 29.68 33.19
CA VAL A 149 -11.00 28.31 32.72
C VAL A 149 -10.63 28.29 31.24
N LEU A 150 -11.39 29.01 30.38
CA LEU A 150 -11.08 29.09 28.95
C LEU A 150 -9.77 29.84 28.65
N ALA A 151 -9.48 30.95 29.34
CA ALA A 151 -8.23 31.69 29.14
C ALA A 151 -7.02 30.77 29.33
N ILE A 152 -7.01 29.97 30.41
CA ILE A 152 -5.94 29.00 30.70
C ILE A 152 -5.82 27.91 29.61
N ILE A 153 -6.92 27.47 28.98
CA ILE A 153 -6.88 26.53 27.85
C ILE A 153 -6.19 27.16 26.63
N PHE A 154 -6.41 28.45 26.39
CA PHE A 154 -5.80 29.20 25.29
C PHE A 154 -4.42 29.79 25.63
N GLU A 155 -3.79 29.33 26.72
CA GLU A 155 -2.51 29.83 27.24
C GLU A 155 -2.51 31.32 27.64
N GLU A 156 -3.70 31.89 27.83
CA GLU A 156 -3.92 33.30 28.20
C GLU A 156 -4.13 33.50 29.71
N ALA A 157 -3.70 34.66 30.21
CA ALA A 157 -3.80 34.99 31.63
C ALA A 157 -5.22 35.44 32.03
N GLY A 158 -6.01 34.53 32.61
CA GLY A 158 -7.33 34.84 33.15
C GLY A 158 -7.28 35.75 34.39
N PHE A 159 -8.18 36.75 34.48
CA PHE A 159 -8.30 37.62 35.64
C PHE A 159 -8.83 36.86 36.88
N VAL A 160 -8.10 36.92 37.99
CA VAL A 160 -8.48 36.31 39.28
C VAL A 160 -8.68 37.39 40.34
N PRO A 161 -9.81 37.42 41.07
CA PRO A 161 -9.97 38.32 42.21
C PRO A 161 -9.02 37.94 43.36
N MET A 162 -8.26 38.89 43.90
CA MET A 162 -7.32 38.69 45.03
C MET A 162 -7.97 38.03 46.28
N ARG A 163 -9.29 38.12 46.45
CA ARG A 163 -10.02 37.44 47.55
C ARG A 163 -10.13 35.93 47.33
N LEU A 164 -10.25 35.51 46.08
CA LEU A 164 -10.35 34.12 45.64
C LEU A 164 -8.95 33.47 45.61
N GLU A 165 -7.97 34.20 45.09
CA GLU A 165 -6.55 33.80 45.02
C GLU A 165 -5.97 33.40 46.40
N LYS A 166 -6.36 34.10 47.47
CA LYS A 166 -5.92 33.81 48.84
C LYS A 166 -6.49 32.51 49.45
N GLN A 167 -7.48 31.87 48.81
CA GLN A 167 -8.08 30.64 49.33
C GLN A 167 -7.25 29.43 48.92
N GLU A 168 -6.80 28.62 49.90
CA GLU A 168 -6.04 27.38 49.63
C GLU A 168 -6.77 26.47 48.63
N PHE A 169 -8.08 26.32 48.80
CA PHE A 169 -8.91 25.51 47.91
C PHE A 169 -8.86 25.97 46.44
N PHE A 170 -9.02 27.28 46.21
CA PHE A 170 -8.95 27.84 44.86
C PHE A 170 -7.58 27.60 44.25
N ARG A 171 -6.50 27.85 45.00
CA ARG A 171 -5.12 27.62 44.53
C ARG A 171 -4.86 26.16 44.15
N MET A 172 -5.45 25.20 44.87
CA MET A 172 -5.32 23.77 44.58
C MET A 172 -6.05 23.38 43.29
N VAL A 173 -7.32 23.79 43.12
CA VAL A 173 -8.10 23.49 41.90
C VAL A 173 -7.54 24.24 40.69
N ALA A 174 -7.29 25.54 40.81
CA ALA A 174 -6.73 26.35 39.73
C ALA A 174 -5.30 25.90 39.37
N GLY A 175 -4.44 25.60 40.35
CA GLY A 175 -3.10 25.09 40.10
C GLY A 175 -3.08 23.73 39.38
N GLY A 176 -3.96 22.81 39.80
CA GLY A 176 -4.15 21.53 39.09
C GLY A 176 -4.70 21.70 37.68
N TRP A 177 -5.63 22.65 37.48
CA TRP A 177 -6.17 22.98 36.16
C TRP A 177 -5.14 23.62 35.22
N ILE A 178 -4.34 24.57 35.73
CA ILE A 178 -3.24 25.21 34.98
C ILE A 178 -2.20 24.17 34.57
N LEU A 179 -1.75 23.33 35.51
CA LEU A 179 -0.78 22.27 35.22
C LEU A 179 -1.30 21.31 34.15
N MET A 180 -2.56 20.87 34.26
CA MET A 180 -3.20 20.03 33.24
C MET A 180 -3.26 20.74 31.89
N SER A 181 -3.72 21.99 31.84
CA SER A 181 -3.89 22.73 30.58
C SER A 181 -2.57 22.95 29.86
N VAL A 182 -1.52 23.37 30.57
CA VAL A 182 -0.16 23.55 30.01
C VAL A 182 0.41 22.24 29.50
N VAL A 183 0.18 21.11 30.18
CA VAL A 183 0.60 19.79 29.69
C VAL A 183 -0.18 19.38 28.43
N LEU A 184 -1.48 19.66 28.39
CA LEU A 184 -2.35 19.37 27.24
C LEU A 184 -1.97 20.17 26.00
N THR A 185 -1.81 21.48 26.12
CA THR A 185 -1.47 22.37 25.00
C THR A 185 -0.09 22.06 24.45
N ASN A 186 0.91 21.85 25.31
CA ASN A 186 2.24 21.41 24.87
C ASN A 186 2.20 20.04 24.17
N CYS A 187 1.42 19.09 24.67
CA CYS A 187 1.25 17.79 24.01
C CYS A 187 0.53 17.91 22.66
N TYR A 188 -0.51 18.73 22.58
CA TYR A 188 -1.25 19.01 21.35
C TYR A 188 -0.34 19.67 20.32
N ASN A 189 0.37 20.73 20.69
CA ASN A 189 1.32 21.44 19.84
C ASN A 189 2.45 20.51 19.36
N GLY A 190 3.03 19.69 20.25
CA GLY A 190 4.05 18.72 19.91
C GLY A 190 3.58 17.65 18.92
N LEU A 191 2.40 17.08 19.13
CA LEU A 191 1.79 16.10 18.21
C LEU A 191 1.38 16.74 16.88
N MET A 192 0.83 17.96 16.91
CA MET A 192 0.46 18.71 15.71
C MET A 192 1.70 19.05 14.86
N ILE A 193 2.78 19.56 15.47
CA ILE A 193 4.05 19.82 14.78
C ILE A 193 4.67 18.52 14.26
N SER A 194 4.65 17.44 15.05
CA SER A 194 5.13 16.12 14.61
C SER A 194 4.34 15.60 13.40
N ASN A 195 3.03 15.79 13.38
CA ASN A 195 2.19 15.38 12.26
C ASN A 195 2.38 16.29 11.04
N LEU A 196 2.64 17.60 11.21
CA LEU A 196 2.92 18.54 10.10
C LEU A 196 4.26 18.21 9.44
N ASN A 197 5.24 17.78 10.23
CA ASN A 197 6.54 17.32 9.76
C ASN A 197 6.52 15.86 9.26
N SER A 198 5.45 15.11 9.54
CA SER A 198 5.27 13.76 9.01
C SER A 198 4.83 13.78 7.55
N PRO A 199 5.29 12.83 6.72
CA PRO A 199 4.79 12.73 5.35
C PRO A 199 3.28 12.48 5.39
N LEU A 200 2.52 13.47 4.93
CA LEU A 200 1.05 13.52 4.97
C LEU A 200 0.43 12.18 4.53
N PRO A 201 -0.67 11.74 5.17
CA PRO A 201 -1.34 10.49 4.82
C PRO A 201 -1.76 10.53 3.35
N ARG A 202 -1.04 9.76 2.54
CA ARG A 202 -1.15 9.70 1.10
C ARG A 202 -2.54 9.20 0.70
N THR A 203 -3.36 10.11 0.20
CA THR A 203 -4.70 9.83 -0.35
C THR A 203 -4.63 9.81 -1.88
N ASN A 204 -5.68 9.30 -2.53
CA ASN A 204 -5.78 9.18 -3.99
C ASN A 204 -4.56 8.55 -4.70
N ILE A 205 -4.03 7.45 -4.16
CA ILE A 205 -3.09 6.60 -4.90
C ILE A 205 -3.92 5.92 -6.01
N PRO A 206 -3.57 6.05 -7.31
CA PRO A 206 -4.31 5.39 -8.38
C PRO A 206 -4.09 3.88 -8.27
N GLU A 207 -5.18 3.14 -8.12
CA GLU A 207 -5.15 1.67 -8.00
C GLU A 207 -5.45 0.98 -9.33
N THR A 208 -6.10 1.69 -10.27
CA THR A 208 -6.52 1.17 -11.57
C THR A 208 -6.14 2.11 -12.72
N PHE A 209 -6.07 1.58 -13.94
CA PHE A 209 -5.95 2.40 -15.16
C PHE A 209 -7.14 3.35 -15.34
N GLN A 210 -8.32 3.07 -14.76
CA GLN A 210 -9.47 3.97 -14.74
C GLN A 210 -9.21 5.23 -13.90
N ASP A 211 -8.33 5.15 -12.89
CA ASP A 211 -7.93 6.30 -12.07
C ASP A 211 -7.03 7.27 -12.84
N LEU A 212 -6.23 6.74 -13.78
CA LEU A 212 -5.26 7.48 -14.60
C LEU A 212 -5.90 8.33 -15.71
N ILE A 213 -7.18 8.09 -16.03
CA ILE A 213 -7.93 8.84 -17.05
C ILE A 213 -8.17 10.28 -16.56
N CYS A 214 -7.62 11.30 -17.23
CA CYS A 214 -7.80 12.70 -16.77
C CYS A 214 -9.19 13.28 -17.06
N LYS A 215 -9.68 13.03 -18.27
CA LYS A 215 -10.88 13.66 -18.85
C LYS A 215 -11.83 12.56 -19.31
N ASP A 216 -13.07 12.95 -19.57
CA ASP A 216 -14.06 12.06 -20.19
C ASP A 216 -14.33 10.73 -19.42
N LYS A 217 -14.06 10.69 -18.10
CA LYS A 217 -14.51 9.60 -17.20
C LYS A 217 -16.02 9.31 -17.31
N LYS A 218 -16.81 10.28 -17.80
CA LYS A 218 -18.23 10.09 -18.12
C LYS A 218 -18.47 9.05 -19.23
N ILE A 219 -17.59 8.95 -20.23
CA ILE A 219 -17.68 7.95 -21.31
C ILE A 219 -17.61 6.53 -20.75
N LEU A 220 -16.75 6.30 -19.76
CA LEU A 220 -16.65 5.01 -19.08
C LEU A 220 -17.95 4.64 -18.32
N ASN A 221 -18.65 5.64 -17.76
CA ASN A 221 -19.96 5.43 -17.14
C ASN A 221 -21.05 5.18 -18.19
N LEU A 222 -21.01 5.85 -19.34
CA LEU A 222 -21.92 5.62 -20.47
C LEU A 222 -21.74 4.21 -21.07
N TYR A 223 -20.50 3.74 -21.22
CA TYR A 223 -20.20 2.37 -21.64
C TYR A 223 -20.75 1.34 -20.63
N LYS A 224 -20.55 1.57 -19.32
CA LYS A 224 -21.16 0.73 -18.25
C LYS A 224 -22.69 0.77 -18.24
N GLN A 225 -23.31 1.79 -18.83
CA GLN A 225 -24.75 1.93 -19.03
C GLN A 225 -25.23 1.38 -20.39
N GLN A 226 -24.35 0.73 -21.17
CA GLN A 226 -24.64 0.22 -22.52
C GLN A 226 -25.15 1.29 -23.50
N ALA A 227 -24.76 2.55 -23.30
CA ALA A 227 -25.07 3.61 -24.25
C ALA A 227 -24.30 3.39 -25.56
N ASP A 228 -24.91 3.75 -26.69
CA ASP A 228 -24.21 3.73 -27.98
C ASP A 228 -23.09 4.79 -27.97
N LEU A 229 -21.85 4.31 -28.17
CA LEU A 229 -20.64 5.12 -28.22
C LEU A 229 -19.96 5.03 -29.59
N THR A 230 -20.61 4.43 -30.60
CA THR A 230 -20.01 4.12 -31.91
C THR A 230 -19.36 5.36 -32.54
N ASP A 231 -20.07 6.49 -32.60
CA ASP A 231 -19.54 7.76 -33.12
C ASP A 231 -18.31 8.26 -32.34
N TRP A 232 -18.33 8.16 -31.01
CA TRP A 232 -17.21 8.60 -30.15
C TRP A 232 -15.98 7.70 -30.34
N ILE A 233 -16.18 6.38 -30.42
CA ILE A 233 -15.13 5.39 -30.67
C ILE A 233 -14.48 5.66 -32.03
N MET A 234 -15.29 5.84 -33.07
CA MET A 234 -14.81 6.06 -34.44
C MET A 234 -14.10 7.42 -34.60
N ASN A 235 -14.63 8.48 -34.01
CA ASN A 235 -13.96 9.78 -34.00
C ASN A 235 -12.60 9.71 -33.28
N THR A 236 -12.56 9.09 -32.09
CA THR A 236 -11.33 8.91 -31.30
C THR A 236 -10.29 8.07 -32.04
N ALA A 237 -10.71 6.97 -32.67
CA ALA A 237 -9.84 6.11 -33.46
C ALA A 237 -9.30 6.78 -34.74
N ASN A 238 -9.98 7.80 -35.26
CA ASN A 238 -9.50 8.57 -36.41
C ASN A 238 -8.57 9.72 -36.02
N LEU A 239 -8.88 10.44 -34.94
CA LEU A 239 -8.10 11.59 -34.47
C LEU A 239 -6.69 11.21 -33.98
N SER A 240 -6.56 10.05 -33.32
CA SER A 240 -5.31 9.59 -32.69
C SER A 240 -4.11 9.44 -33.64
N ARG A 241 -4.37 9.25 -34.94
CA ARG A 241 -3.31 9.11 -35.97
C ARG A 241 -2.55 10.42 -36.23
N ILE A 242 -3.13 11.57 -35.87
CA ILE A 242 -2.65 12.90 -36.25
C ILE A 242 -1.93 13.62 -35.09
N GLN A 243 -2.35 13.39 -33.85
CA GLN A 243 -1.88 14.17 -32.69
C GLN A 243 -0.76 13.54 -31.86
N SER A 244 -0.27 12.34 -32.20
CA SER A 244 0.66 11.56 -31.35
C SER A 244 2.08 12.13 -31.17
N LEU A 245 2.38 13.32 -31.72
CA LEU A 245 3.71 13.93 -31.69
C LEU A 245 3.76 15.34 -31.05
N ASP A 246 2.69 16.14 -31.15
CA ASP A 246 2.61 17.50 -30.57
C ASP A 246 1.67 17.53 -29.35
N LEU A 247 1.98 16.73 -28.32
CA LEU A 247 1.23 16.78 -27.06
C LEU A 247 1.67 17.98 -26.22
N SER A 248 0.75 18.90 -25.97
CA SER A 248 0.90 19.94 -24.95
C SER A 248 0.94 19.29 -23.57
N ASP A 249 2.07 19.40 -22.86
CA ASP A 249 2.31 18.79 -21.55
C ASP A 249 1.31 19.37 -20.52
N SER A 250 0.20 18.67 -20.30
CA SER A 250 -0.85 19.15 -19.40
C SER A 250 -0.49 18.83 -17.95
N PRO A 251 -0.20 19.83 -17.10
CA PRO A 251 0.33 19.60 -15.74
C PRO A 251 -0.67 18.90 -14.80
N MET A 252 -1.93 18.75 -15.22
CA MET A 252 -2.97 18.07 -14.45
C MET A 252 -3.03 16.55 -14.71
N CYS A 253 -2.35 16.06 -15.74
CA CYS A 253 -2.49 14.69 -16.26
C CYS A 253 -1.37 13.74 -15.85
N TYR A 254 -1.63 12.44 -16.01
CA TYR A 254 -0.61 11.40 -15.81
C TYR A 254 0.26 11.23 -17.06
N LYS A 255 1.58 11.24 -16.86
CA LYS A 255 2.56 10.79 -17.85
C LYS A 255 2.60 9.25 -17.82
N ILE A 256 2.25 8.62 -18.92
CA ILE A 256 2.12 7.15 -19.04
C ILE A 256 3.35 6.62 -19.76
N LEU A 257 4.44 6.47 -19.00
CA LEU A 257 5.72 6.03 -19.51
C LEU A 257 5.75 4.49 -19.61
N SER A 258 6.48 3.93 -20.57
CA SER A 258 6.70 2.48 -20.67
C SER A 258 8.10 2.16 -21.17
N ALA A 259 8.53 0.91 -21.07
CA ALA A 259 9.88 0.53 -21.48
C ALA A 259 10.10 0.86 -22.99
N PRO A 260 11.31 1.35 -23.36
CA PRO A 260 11.61 1.61 -24.76
C PRO A 260 11.59 0.30 -25.56
N ASN A 261 11.11 0.38 -26.79
CA ASN A 261 11.10 -0.72 -27.76
C ASN A 261 11.74 -0.23 -29.08
N LEU A 262 12.08 -1.15 -30.00
CA LEU A 262 12.82 -0.81 -31.23
C LEU A 262 11.95 -0.02 -32.22
N ASP A 263 10.77 -0.57 -32.52
CA ASP A 263 9.72 0.12 -33.27
C ASP A 263 8.35 -0.51 -32.95
N PRO A 264 7.33 0.23 -32.46
CA PRO A 264 7.36 1.65 -32.07
C PRO A 264 8.30 1.92 -30.87
N PRO A 265 8.66 3.18 -30.56
CA PRO A 265 9.68 3.50 -29.56
C PRO A 265 9.33 3.12 -28.11
N PHE A 266 8.06 2.83 -27.80
CA PHE A 266 7.58 2.52 -26.45
C PHE A 266 6.57 1.37 -26.49
N GLN A 267 6.66 0.41 -25.56
CA GLN A 267 5.80 -0.78 -25.55
C GLN A 267 4.31 -0.45 -25.42
N PHE A 268 3.93 0.49 -24.55
CA PHE A 268 2.50 0.82 -24.36
C PHE A 268 1.91 1.55 -25.58
N LEU A 269 2.73 2.28 -26.34
CA LEU A 269 2.29 2.87 -27.61
C LEU A 269 2.00 1.80 -28.66
N GLN A 270 2.70 0.65 -28.62
CA GLN A 270 2.39 -0.51 -29.46
C GLN A 270 1.00 -1.07 -29.13
N LEU A 271 0.67 -1.23 -27.85
CA LEU A 271 -0.67 -1.65 -27.42
C LEU A 271 -1.75 -0.71 -27.96
N ILE A 272 -1.58 0.61 -27.77
CA ILE A 272 -2.50 1.63 -28.27
C ILE A 272 -2.69 1.50 -29.79
N MET A 273 -1.62 1.34 -30.56
CA MET A 273 -1.69 1.16 -32.01
C MET A 273 -2.40 -0.14 -32.42
N VAL A 274 -2.13 -1.25 -31.73
CA VAL A 274 -2.82 -2.54 -31.98
C VAL A 274 -4.32 -2.42 -31.67
N THR A 275 -4.70 -1.79 -30.56
CA THR A 275 -6.11 -1.53 -30.22
C THR A 275 -6.81 -0.67 -31.27
N PHE A 276 -6.16 0.40 -31.76
CA PHE A 276 -6.72 1.19 -32.87
C PHE A 276 -6.89 0.39 -34.16
N MET A 277 -5.95 -0.48 -34.51
CA MET A 277 -6.04 -1.32 -35.70
C MET A 277 -7.14 -2.38 -35.55
N LYS A 278 -7.29 -3.01 -34.38
CA LYS A 278 -8.40 -3.92 -34.04
C LYS A 278 -9.75 -3.24 -34.24
N ILE A 279 -9.95 -2.05 -33.67
CA ILE A 279 -11.21 -1.30 -33.77
C ILE A 279 -11.52 -0.89 -35.21
N LYS A 280 -10.50 -0.49 -36.00
CA LYS A 280 -10.69 -0.15 -37.42
C LYS A 280 -11.01 -1.37 -38.28
N LEU A 281 -10.45 -2.54 -37.96
CA LEU A 281 -10.77 -3.79 -38.63
C LEU A 281 -12.22 -4.20 -38.34
N LEU A 282 -12.63 -4.22 -37.06
CA LEU A 282 -14.02 -4.49 -36.64
C LEU A 282 -15.02 -3.55 -37.33
N HIS A 283 -14.74 -2.24 -37.36
CA HIS A 283 -15.59 -1.28 -38.07
C HIS A 283 -15.65 -1.56 -39.59
N PHE A 284 -14.52 -1.92 -40.21
CA PHE A 284 -14.50 -2.28 -41.63
C PHE A 284 -15.32 -3.55 -41.92
N GLU A 285 -15.26 -4.55 -41.05
CA GLU A 285 -16.04 -5.80 -41.15
C GLU A 285 -17.55 -5.56 -40.98
N ILE A 286 -17.95 -4.72 -40.00
CA ILE A 286 -19.35 -4.31 -39.80
C ILE A 286 -19.86 -3.48 -41.00
N PHE A 287 -19.02 -2.58 -41.54
CA PHE A 287 -19.37 -1.81 -42.74
C PHE A 287 -19.49 -2.69 -43.99
N ALA A 288 -18.57 -3.65 -44.17
CA ALA A 288 -18.60 -4.58 -45.29
C ALA A 288 -19.82 -5.52 -45.24
N SER A 289 -20.14 -6.07 -44.06
CA SER A 289 -21.27 -7.00 -43.88
C SER A 289 -22.64 -6.31 -44.01
N SER A 290 -22.81 -5.11 -43.42
CA SER A 290 -24.04 -4.32 -43.56
C SER A 290 -24.34 -3.92 -45.02
N SER A 291 -23.30 -3.70 -45.83
CA SER A 291 -23.47 -3.45 -47.27
C SER A 291 -24.07 -4.63 -48.05
N GLN A 292 -23.96 -5.86 -47.53
CA GLN A 292 -24.41 -7.08 -48.20
C GLN A 292 -25.78 -7.58 -47.71
N LEU A 293 -26.06 -7.57 -46.39
CA LEU A 293 -27.22 -8.29 -45.83
C LEU A 293 -28.50 -7.46 -45.61
N ARG A 294 -28.48 -6.12 -45.76
CA ARG A 294 -29.61 -5.21 -45.41
C ARG A 294 -30.13 -5.34 -43.96
N LEU A 295 -29.41 -6.01 -43.08
CA LEU A 295 -29.71 -6.03 -41.64
C LEU A 295 -29.28 -4.70 -41.00
N PRO A 296 -29.98 -4.23 -39.95
CA PRO A 296 -29.49 -3.12 -39.15
C PRO A 296 -28.12 -3.51 -38.54
N PRO A 297 -27.13 -2.61 -38.51
CA PRO A 297 -25.83 -2.91 -37.92
C PRO A 297 -25.98 -3.15 -36.41
N GLU A 298 -25.37 -4.23 -35.91
CA GLU A 298 -25.22 -4.43 -34.48
C GLU A 298 -24.32 -3.35 -33.87
N PRO A 299 -24.59 -2.91 -32.63
CA PRO A 299 -23.84 -1.83 -32.01
C PRO A 299 -22.39 -2.27 -31.73
N LEU A 300 -21.43 -1.47 -32.18
CA LEU A 300 -19.98 -1.73 -32.06
C LEU A 300 -19.55 -1.97 -30.59
N THR A 301 -20.30 -1.41 -29.63
CA THR A 301 -20.05 -1.51 -28.19
C THR A 301 -20.08 -2.93 -27.63
N GLU A 302 -20.74 -3.88 -28.28
CA GLU A 302 -20.79 -5.28 -27.82
C GLU A 302 -19.50 -6.06 -28.14
N SER A 303 -18.77 -5.68 -29.20
CA SER A 303 -17.50 -6.34 -29.60
C SER A 303 -16.24 -5.74 -28.97
N ILE A 304 -16.36 -4.53 -28.40
CA ILE A 304 -15.24 -3.78 -27.82
C ILE A 304 -15.21 -3.97 -26.30
N SER A 305 -14.07 -4.41 -25.76
CA SER A 305 -13.92 -4.65 -24.33
C SER A 305 -13.77 -3.34 -23.54
N ILE A 306 -14.06 -3.39 -22.22
CA ILE A 306 -13.81 -2.25 -21.34
C ILE A 306 -12.32 -1.83 -21.32
N ASP A 307 -11.41 -2.79 -21.49
CA ASP A 307 -9.97 -2.53 -21.61
C ASP A 307 -9.65 -1.73 -22.88
N ASP A 308 -10.24 -2.09 -24.02
CA ASP A 308 -10.11 -1.33 -25.27
C ASP A 308 -10.60 0.12 -25.08
N ILE A 309 -11.73 0.34 -24.39
CA ILE A 309 -12.25 1.68 -24.06
C ILE A 309 -11.31 2.45 -23.12
N VAL A 310 -10.71 1.79 -22.13
CA VAL A 310 -9.72 2.41 -21.25
C VAL A 310 -8.44 2.78 -22.02
N ILE A 311 -7.95 1.90 -22.91
CA ILE A 311 -6.81 2.20 -23.80
C ILE A 311 -7.11 3.42 -24.68
N LEU A 312 -8.32 3.49 -25.28
CA LEU A 312 -8.77 4.65 -26.04
C LEU A 312 -8.76 5.93 -25.19
N LEU A 313 -9.36 5.92 -24.01
CA LEU A 313 -9.43 7.09 -23.11
C LEU A 313 -8.03 7.56 -22.67
N LEU A 314 -7.12 6.63 -22.37
CA LEU A 314 -5.74 6.96 -22.03
C LEU A 314 -4.98 7.56 -23.23
N SER A 315 -5.35 7.21 -24.46
CA SER A 315 -4.71 7.66 -25.71
C SER A 315 -5.15 9.04 -26.24
N GLN A 316 -6.13 9.72 -25.63
CA GLN A 316 -6.75 10.97 -26.13
C GLN A 316 -5.84 12.24 -26.11
N GLY A 317 -4.52 12.10 -26.26
CA GLY A 317 -3.59 13.24 -26.35
C GLY A 317 -3.41 14.08 -25.08
N TYR A 318 -4.11 13.75 -23.99
CA TYR A 318 -3.97 14.44 -22.69
C TYR A 318 -2.84 13.86 -21.81
N ASN A 319 -2.49 12.59 -22.03
CA ASN A 319 -1.43 11.90 -21.30
C ASN A 319 -0.17 11.83 -22.16
N THR A 320 0.99 12.21 -21.61
CA THR A 320 2.26 12.14 -22.36
C THR A 320 2.93 10.78 -22.17
N PHE A 321 3.33 10.16 -23.30
CA PHE A 321 3.89 8.80 -23.35
C PHE A 321 5.43 8.76 -23.37
N SER A 322 6.06 9.92 -23.23
CA SER A 322 7.49 10.15 -23.43
C SER A 322 8.02 11.00 -22.28
N PRO A 323 9.24 10.72 -21.74
CA PRO A 323 9.80 11.53 -20.67
C PRO A 323 10.17 12.93 -21.18
N ALA A 324 10.14 13.93 -20.30
CA ALA A 324 10.22 15.36 -20.66
C ALA A 324 11.49 15.75 -21.45
N ASN A 325 12.59 15.03 -21.24
CA ASN A 325 13.89 15.28 -21.90
C ASN A 325 14.11 14.41 -23.16
N PHE A 326 13.09 13.72 -23.66
CA PHE A 326 13.20 12.89 -24.86
C PHE A 326 13.11 13.74 -26.13
N ASN A 327 14.27 14.01 -26.73
CA ASN A 327 14.30 14.66 -28.03
C ASN A 327 13.88 13.66 -29.13
N SER A 328 12.67 13.83 -29.66
CA SER A 328 12.08 12.96 -30.70
C SER A 328 12.77 13.07 -32.08
N SER A 329 13.61 14.09 -32.29
CA SER A 329 14.24 14.39 -33.60
C SER A 329 15.36 13.43 -34.04
N PHE A 330 15.63 12.34 -33.31
CA PHE A 330 16.72 11.43 -33.69
C PHE A 330 16.39 10.60 -34.94
N PRO A 331 17.16 10.75 -36.04
CA PRO A 331 16.98 9.94 -37.26
C PRO A 331 17.30 8.45 -36.99
N GLY A 332 16.57 7.57 -37.68
CA GLY A 332 16.32 6.17 -37.29
C GLY A 332 17.53 5.31 -36.90
N ASN A 333 18.72 5.57 -37.46
CA ASN A 333 19.89 4.71 -37.25
C ASN A 333 20.59 4.87 -35.88
N LYS A 334 20.27 5.87 -35.05
CA LYS A 334 20.91 6.06 -33.73
C LYS A 334 20.18 5.44 -32.53
N ARG A 335 19.00 4.83 -32.71
CA ARG A 335 18.13 4.41 -31.59
C ARG A 335 18.73 3.33 -30.69
N HIS A 336 19.45 2.34 -31.23
CA HIS A 336 19.93 1.18 -30.46
C HIS A 336 20.86 1.54 -29.28
N ASN A 337 21.77 2.50 -29.46
CA ASN A 337 22.81 2.77 -28.46
C ASN A 337 22.30 3.53 -27.22
N ASN A 338 21.16 4.21 -27.33
CA ASN A 338 20.65 5.09 -26.28
C ASN A 338 19.60 4.43 -25.37
N MET A 339 19.20 3.17 -25.66
CA MET A 339 18.15 2.45 -24.91
C MET A 339 18.35 2.43 -23.38
N PRO A 340 19.58 2.22 -22.83
CA PRO A 340 19.80 2.29 -21.38
C PRO A 340 19.59 3.70 -20.81
N GLN A 341 19.99 4.74 -21.54
CA GLN A 341 19.83 6.14 -21.14
C GLN A 341 18.35 6.55 -21.13
N THR A 342 17.58 6.16 -22.15
CA THR A 342 16.13 6.38 -22.18
C THR A 342 15.43 5.66 -21.04
N ASN A 343 15.76 4.39 -20.77
CA ASN A 343 15.20 3.64 -19.64
C ASN A 343 15.56 4.30 -18.29
N ALA A 344 16.79 4.80 -18.11
CA ALA A 344 17.19 5.53 -16.91
C ALA A 344 16.43 6.86 -16.76
N ALA A 345 16.21 7.62 -17.85
CA ALA A 345 15.43 8.85 -17.83
C ALA A 345 13.97 8.60 -17.42
N ILE A 346 13.34 7.54 -17.95
CA ILE A 346 11.99 7.11 -17.58
C ILE A 346 11.91 6.77 -16.08
N ILE A 347 12.81 5.92 -15.57
CA ILE A 347 12.80 5.51 -14.17
C ILE A 347 13.01 6.73 -13.25
N ASN A 348 13.91 7.64 -13.61
CA ASN A 348 14.12 8.90 -12.87
C ASN A 348 12.86 9.78 -12.85
N GLU A 349 12.13 9.91 -13.97
CA GLU A 349 10.89 10.72 -14.04
C GLU A 349 9.73 10.10 -13.25
N VAL A 350 9.68 8.78 -13.12
CA VAL A 350 8.72 8.08 -12.24
C VAL A 350 9.12 8.27 -10.77
N ALA A 351 10.41 8.20 -10.44
CA ALA A 351 10.93 8.36 -9.08
C ALA A 351 10.80 9.78 -8.50
N LYS A 352 10.48 10.79 -9.33
CA LYS A 352 10.09 12.13 -8.87
C LYS A 352 8.76 12.14 -8.10
N CYS A 353 7.88 11.16 -8.31
CA CYS A 353 6.54 11.07 -7.73
C CYS A 353 5.58 12.22 -8.11
N GLU A 354 5.88 12.90 -9.23
CA GLU A 354 4.92 13.73 -9.97
C GLU A 354 3.76 12.86 -10.49
N LYS A 355 2.85 13.41 -11.30
CA LYS A 355 1.81 12.61 -11.97
C LYS A 355 2.43 11.78 -13.10
N SER A 356 3.18 10.75 -12.74
CA SER A 356 3.85 9.82 -13.65
C SER A 356 3.62 8.37 -13.23
N VAL A 357 3.43 7.51 -14.22
CA VAL A 357 3.29 6.06 -14.06
C VAL A 357 4.23 5.35 -15.04
N LEU A 358 4.76 4.20 -14.61
CA LEU A 358 5.52 3.29 -15.44
C LEU A 358 4.68 2.06 -15.75
N VAL A 359 4.19 1.96 -16.98
CA VAL A 359 3.51 0.78 -17.49
C VAL A 359 4.54 -0.26 -17.93
N VAL A 360 4.39 -1.47 -17.41
CA VAL A 360 5.25 -2.63 -17.64
C VAL A 360 4.37 -3.82 -18.01
N GLU A 361 4.88 -4.77 -18.79
CA GLU A 361 4.25 -6.09 -18.90
C GLU A 361 4.05 -6.72 -17.51
N ALA A 362 2.87 -7.29 -17.26
CA ALA A 362 2.49 -7.85 -15.97
C ALA A 362 3.45 -8.96 -15.48
N PHE A 363 4.12 -9.65 -16.41
CA PHE A 363 5.17 -10.62 -16.12
C PHE A 363 6.46 -9.98 -15.56
N ASP A 364 6.98 -8.92 -16.20
CA ASP A 364 8.21 -8.22 -15.77
C ASP A 364 7.96 -7.32 -14.53
N MET A 365 6.69 -7.03 -14.22
CA MET A 365 6.23 -6.13 -13.17
C MET A 365 6.83 -6.43 -11.78
N GLY A 366 6.92 -7.70 -11.37
CA GLY A 366 7.47 -8.09 -10.06
C GLY A 366 8.93 -7.69 -9.90
N PHE A 367 9.72 -7.88 -10.97
CA PHE A 367 11.13 -7.50 -11.00
C PHE A 367 11.31 -5.99 -11.03
N ARG A 368 10.59 -5.29 -11.92
CA ARG A 368 10.68 -3.82 -12.03
C ARG A 368 10.27 -3.13 -10.73
N PHE A 369 9.22 -3.60 -10.06
CA PHE A 369 8.79 -3.06 -8.77
C PHE A 369 9.83 -3.26 -7.66
N HIS A 370 10.43 -4.46 -7.57
CA HIS A 370 11.49 -4.73 -6.62
C HIS A 370 12.75 -3.88 -6.89
N ASP A 371 13.15 -3.78 -8.16
CA ASP A 371 14.31 -2.99 -8.62
C ASP A 371 14.16 -1.51 -8.27
N MET A 372 13.01 -0.90 -8.58
CA MET A 372 12.72 0.49 -8.23
C MET A 372 12.63 0.71 -6.71
N THR A 373 11.99 -0.20 -5.97
CA THR A 373 11.91 -0.10 -4.50
C THR A 373 13.29 -0.20 -3.84
N LYS A 374 14.20 -1.01 -4.42
CA LYS A 374 15.59 -1.13 -3.95
C LYS A 374 16.43 0.09 -4.31
N GLN A 375 16.32 0.60 -5.54
CA GLN A 375 17.06 1.76 -6.04
C GLN A 375 16.64 3.06 -5.32
N TYR A 376 15.34 3.21 -5.02
CA TYR A 376 14.74 4.40 -4.44
C TYR A 376 14.07 4.10 -3.09
N PHE A 377 14.81 3.51 -2.14
CA PHE A 377 14.27 2.99 -0.87
C PHE A 377 13.54 4.03 0.02
N TRP A 378 13.80 5.33 -0.17
CA TRP A 378 13.11 6.44 0.51
C TRP A 378 11.81 6.88 -0.20
N ARG A 379 11.49 6.30 -1.37
CA ARG A 379 10.23 6.49 -2.07
C ARG A 379 9.39 5.22 -1.95
N LYS A 380 8.15 5.39 -1.50
CA LYS A 380 7.16 4.31 -1.52
C LYS A 380 6.53 4.24 -2.90
N PHE A 381 6.76 3.14 -3.60
CA PHE A 381 6.07 2.80 -4.85
C PHE A 381 4.82 1.98 -4.57
N TYR A 382 3.87 2.11 -5.48
CA TYR A 382 2.59 1.44 -5.51
C TYR A 382 2.46 0.70 -6.84
N LYS A 383 1.82 -0.46 -6.76
CA LYS A 383 1.51 -1.33 -7.89
C LYS A 383 0.02 -1.21 -8.16
N GLY A 384 -0.35 -0.88 -9.41
CA GLY A 384 -1.74 -0.96 -9.86
C GLY A 384 -2.29 -2.38 -9.66
N LYS A 385 -3.57 -2.48 -9.29
CA LYS A 385 -4.25 -3.75 -8.99
C LYS A 385 -4.74 -4.47 -10.24
N ASP A 386 -5.09 -3.72 -11.28
CA ASP A 386 -5.58 -4.24 -12.55
C ASP A 386 -4.45 -4.63 -13.51
N ILE A 387 -4.84 -5.36 -14.56
CA ILE A 387 -3.98 -5.80 -15.65
C ILE A 387 -4.76 -5.51 -16.95
N LEU A 388 -4.27 -4.57 -17.75
CA LEU A 388 -4.91 -4.09 -18.97
C LEU A 388 -4.52 -4.95 -20.18
N ASN A 389 -5.49 -5.24 -21.05
CA ASN A 389 -5.35 -6.18 -22.17
C ASN A 389 -4.79 -7.53 -21.67
N PHE A 390 -5.41 -8.06 -20.62
CA PHE A 390 -5.10 -9.40 -20.11
C PHE A 390 -5.35 -10.44 -21.19
N ALA A 391 -4.40 -11.35 -21.35
CA ALA A 391 -4.47 -12.43 -22.32
C ALA A 391 -3.73 -13.67 -21.80
N LEU A 392 -4.31 -14.84 -22.07
CA LEU A 392 -3.58 -16.10 -21.93
C LEU A 392 -2.77 -16.32 -23.20
N VAL A 393 -1.46 -16.49 -23.05
CA VAL A 393 -0.54 -16.77 -24.15
C VAL A 393 0.12 -18.11 -23.93
N GLY A 394 0.07 -18.94 -24.96
CA GLY A 394 0.50 -20.32 -24.90
C GLY A 394 1.13 -20.80 -26.19
N TRP A 395 1.64 -22.03 -26.12
CA TRP A 395 2.08 -22.77 -27.28
C TRP A 395 0.88 -23.48 -27.89
N THR A 396 0.62 -23.26 -29.17
CA THR A 396 -0.34 -24.05 -29.96
C THR A 396 0.37 -25.23 -30.60
N PHE A 397 -0.24 -26.40 -30.46
CA PHE A 397 0.15 -27.62 -31.16
C PHE A 397 -0.97 -27.98 -32.13
N GLU A 398 -0.72 -27.74 -33.42
CA GLU A 398 -1.59 -28.15 -34.53
C GLU A 398 -1.00 -29.39 -35.20
N GLY A 399 -1.85 -30.28 -35.73
CA GLY A 399 -1.38 -31.45 -36.51
C GLY A 399 -0.51 -32.44 -35.74
N GLU A 400 -0.56 -32.44 -34.40
CA GLU A 400 0.32 -33.22 -33.52
C GLU A 400 0.13 -34.76 -33.61
N GLY A 401 -1.02 -35.22 -34.10
CA GLY A 401 -1.37 -36.65 -34.17
C GLY A 401 -1.30 -37.33 -32.80
N ASN A 402 -0.56 -38.44 -32.70
CA ASN A 402 -0.35 -39.19 -31.46
C ASN A 402 0.89 -38.74 -30.66
N SER A 403 1.40 -37.52 -30.91
CA SER A 403 2.60 -37.01 -30.23
C SER A 403 2.38 -36.77 -28.74
N LYS A 404 3.37 -37.16 -27.91
CA LYS A 404 3.41 -36.84 -26.48
C LYS A 404 4.08 -35.50 -26.17
N VAL A 405 4.59 -34.79 -27.18
CA VAL A 405 5.31 -33.52 -26.99
C VAL A 405 4.48 -32.43 -26.28
N PRO A 406 3.19 -32.19 -26.60
CA PRO A 406 2.38 -31.20 -25.88
C PRO A 406 2.25 -31.54 -24.39
N GLN A 407 2.07 -32.83 -24.07
CA GLN A 407 2.00 -33.34 -22.70
C GLN A 407 3.32 -33.14 -21.94
N TYR A 408 4.48 -33.36 -22.59
CA TYR A 408 5.78 -33.05 -21.99
C TYR A 408 6.03 -31.55 -21.81
N PHE A 409 5.56 -30.70 -22.74
CA PHE A 409 5.59 -29.25 -22.56
C PHE A 409 4.71 -28.80 -21.39
N GLN A 410 3.50 -29.35 -21.27
CA GLN A 410 2.62 -29.10 -20.12
C GLN A 410 3.32 -29.46 -18.79
N TYR A 411 3.93 -30.64 -18.70
CA TYR A 411 4.72 -31.03 -17.51
C TYR A 411 5.91 -30.10 -17.22
N LEU A 412 6.53 -29.49 -18.23
CA LEU A 412 7.62 -28.53 -18.04
C LEU A 412 7.15 -27.22 -17.37
N PHE A 413 5.92 -26.78 -17.64
CA PHE A 413 5.32 -25.63 -16.97
C PHE A 413 4.72 -26.00 -15.60
N GLU A 414 3.99 -27.11 -15.51
CA GLU A 414 3.39 -27.59 -14.26
C GLU A 414 4.43 -27.92 -13.17
N SER A 415 5.63 -28.34 -13.56
CA SER A 415 6.76 -28.54 -12.65
C SER A 415 7.48 -27.25 -12.21
N GLY A 416 7.09 -26.08 -12.75
CA GLY A 416 7.69 -24.79 -12.43
C GLY A 416 9.12 -24.58 -12.97
N ILE A 417 9.65 -25.52 -13.77
CA ILE A 417 11.03 -25.45 -14.32
C ILE A 417 11.19 -24.20 -15.19
N GLN A 418 10.22 -23.89 -16.04
CA GLN A 418 10.27 -22.68 -16.86
C GLN A 418 10.14 -21.40 -16.02
N GLU A 419 9.27 -21.36 -15.01
CA GLU A 419 9.16 -20.20 -14.12
C GLU A 419 10.49 -19.91 -13.42
N ARG A 420 11.16 -20.96 -12.93
CA ARG A 420 12.50 -20.83 -12.32
C ARG A 420 13.56 -20.37 -13.32
N LEU A 421 13.48 -20.80 -14.58
CA LEU A 421 14.39 -20.36 -15.64
C LEU A 421 14.19 -18.90 -16.01
N ASP A 422 12.94 -18.46 -16.18
CA ASP A 422 12.61 -17.06 -16.46
C ASP A 422 13.00 -16.16 -15.27
N LEU A 423 12.77 -16.60 -14.03
CA LEU A 423 13.22 -15.94 -12.80
C LEU A 423 14.74 -15.71 -12.79
N GLU A 424 15.53 -16.72 -13.15
CA GLU A 424 16.99 -16.65 -13.25
C GLU A 424 17.44 -15.71 -14.40
N ILE A 425 16.76 -15.73 -15.55
CA ILE A 425 17.03 -14.82 -16.68
C ILE A 425 16.76 -13.37 -16.27
N SER A 426 15.64 -13.10 -15.60
CA SER A 426 15.30 -11.79 -15.07
C SER A 426 16.30 -11.33 -14.01
N MET A 427 16.66 -12.17 -13.04
CA MET A 427 17.69 -11.83 -12.04
C MET A 427 19.02 -11.42 -12.70
N ARG A 428 19.46 -12.12 -13.75
CA ARG A 428 20.68 -11.77 -14.51
C ARG A 428 20.54 -10.46 -15.30
N LYS A 429 19.36 -10.18 -15.87
CA LYS A 429 19.02 -8.93 -16.58
C LYS A 429 19.11 -7.71 -15.65
N TYR A 430 18.60 -7.82 -14.42
CA TYR A 430 18.60 -6.71 -13.45
C TYR A 430 19.91 -6.61 -12.65
N SER A 431 20.50 -7.71 -12.20
CA SER A 431 21.72 -7.71 -11.38
C SER A 431 22.97 -7.17 -12.08
N ARG A 432 23.02 -7.13 -13.42
CA ARG A 432 24.18 -6.61 -14.16
C ARG A 432 24.19 -5.08 -14.31
N ASN A 433 23.05 -4.42 -14.08
CA ASN A 433 22.90 -2.97 -14.26
C ASN A 433 22.95 -2.21 -12.92
N SER A 434 23.12 -2.91 -11.79
CA SER A 434 22.98 -2.34 -10.45
C SER A 434 24.27 -1.72 -9.89
N GLU A 435 24.90 -0.80 -10.61
CA GLU A 435 25.92 0.10 -10.04
C GLU A 435 25.21 1.34 -9.47
N TYR A 436 24.51 1.15 -8.35
CA TYR A 436 23.66 2.19 -7.77
C TYR A 436 24.44 3.15 -6.87
N THR A 437 24.54 4.40 -7.31
CA THR A 437 24.90 5.52 -6.43
C THR A 437 23.73 5.80 -5.49
N ILE A 438 23.97 5.66 -4.18
CA ILE A 438 22.98 5.96 -3.14
C ILE A 438 22.86 7.48 -3.02
N PRO A 439 21.72 8.12 -3.39
CA PRO A 439 21.56 9.55 -3.18
C PRO A 439 21.32 9.85 -1.69
N LYS A 440 21.56 11.11 -1.32
CA LYS A 440 21.51 11.57 0.06
C LYS A 440 20.07 11.49 0.62
N ARG A 441 19.97 10.98 1.85
CA ARG A 441 18.72 10.71 2.57
C ARG A 441 18.11 11.99 3.16
N GLU A 442 16.79 12.09 3.09
CA GLU A 442 15.96 12.89 4.01
C GLU A 442 15.41 11.91 5.06
N ASP A 443 15.36 12.30 6.34
CA ASP A 443 15.04 11.40 7.45
C ASP A 443 13.55 11.44 7.83
N ASP A 444 12.92 10.26 7.86
CA ASP A 444 11.53 10.08 8.31
C ASP A 444 11.38 10.31 9.84
N PRO A 445 10.31 10.99 10.30
CA PRO A 445 10.12 11.29 11.72
C PRO A 445 9.68 10.08 12.57
N VAL A 446 10.08 10.10 13.84
CA VAL A 446 9.85 9.04 14.83
C VAL A 446 8.44 9.12 15.42
N ARG A 447 7.70 8.01 15.43
CA ARG A 447 6.45 7.87 16.19
C ARG A 447 6.72 7.72 17.68
N LEU A 448 6.15 8.59 18.51
CA LEU A 448 5.97 8.35 19.95
C LEU A 448 4.66 7.61 20.17
N ASP A 449 4.73 6.38 20.71
CA ASP A 449 3.56 5.56 21.04
C ASP A 449 3.53 5.23 22.55
N GLY A 450 2.33 5.11 23.12
CA GLY A 450 2.10 4.69 24.51
C GLY A 450 2.34 5.72 25.63
N ALA A 451 3.50 6.38 25.70
CA ALA A 451 3.91 7.16 26.89
C ALA A 451 3.01 8.36 27.22
N ILE A 452 2.41 8.97 26.20
CA ILE A 452 1.50 10.11 26.37
C ILE A 452 0.20 9.67 27.07
N LEU A 453 -0.37 8.52 26.70
CA LEU A 453 -1.63 8.00 27.26
C LEU A 453 -1.56 7.79 28.78
N THR A 454 -0.41 7.35 29.29
CA THR A 454 -0.22 7.17 30.75
C THR A 454 -0.27 8.47 31.53
N LEU A 455 0.16 9.60 30.94
CA LEU A 455 0.10 10.93 31.58
C LEU A 455 -1.35 11.39 31.76
N PHE A 456 -2.18 11.18 30.73
CA PHE A 456 -3.62 11.50 30.74
C PHE A 456 -4.40 10.74 31.82
N ILE A 457 -4.14 9.43 31.96
CA ILE A 457 -4.78 8.61 33.01
C ILE A 457 -4.42 9.14 34.39
N LEU A 458 -3.16 9.50 34.61
CA LEU A 458 -2.67 10.05 35.87
C LEU A 458 -3.40 11.36 36.22
N CYS A 459 -3.38 12.35 35.32
CA CYS A 459 -4.08 13.63 35.55
C CYS A 459 -5.60 13.48 35.75
N GLY A 460 -6.25 12.57 35.02
CA GLY A 460 -7.68 12.27 35.20
C GLY A 460 -8.03 11.75 36.59
N VAL A 461 -7.20 10.86 37.15
CA VAL A 461 -7.34 10.36 38.53
C VAL A 461 -7.09 11.47 39.55
N LEU A 462 -6.06 12.30 39.34
CA LEU A 462 -5.74 13.44 40.21
C LEU A 462 -6.91 14.44 40.32
N ILE A 463 -7.48 14.85 39.19
CA ILE A 463 -8.64 15.76 39.15
C ILE A 463 -9.88 15.10 39.79
N SER A 464 -10.16 13.83 39.46
CA SER A 464 -11.29 13.09 40.05
C SER A 464 -11.19 12.96 41.57
N SER A 465 -9.98 12.70 42.09
CA SER A 465 -9.74 12.66 43.54
C SER A 465 -9.99 14.01 44.21
N SER A 466 -9.61 15.11 43.54
CA SER A 466 -9.83 16.48 44.03
C SER A 466 -11.32 16.82 44.09
N VAL A 467 -12.11 16.42 43.08
CA VAL A 467 -13.56 16.61 43.08
C VAL A 467 -14.26 15.78 44.16
N LEU A 468 -13.86 14.51 44.34
CA LEU A 468 -14.40 13.65 45.40
C LEU A 468 -14.12 14.21 46.80
N ILE A 469 -12.93 14.76 47.01
CA ILE A 469 -12.56 15.47 48.23
C ILE A 469 -13.50 16.65 48.52
N VAL A 470 -13.80 17.47 47.50
CA VAL A 470 -14.71 18.62 47.63
C VAL A 470 -16.14 18.18 47.93
N VAL A 471 -16.64 17.17 47.24
CA VAL A 471 -17.97 16.60 47.52
C VAL A 471 -18.02 16.09 48.96
N PHE A 472 -16.94 15.49 49.46
CA PHE A 472 -16.84 15.03 50.84
C PHE A 472 -16.81 16.18 51.86
N GLU A 473 -15.99 17.22 51.65
CA GLU A 473 -15.98 18.41 52.52
C GLU A 473 -17.33 19.13 52.53
N LEU A 474 -18.00 19.29 51.37
CA LEU A 474 -19.35 19.87 51.28
C LEU A 474 -20.42 19.02 51.98
N LEU A 475 -20.29 17.69 51.97
CA LEU A 475 -21.18 16.78 52.70
C LEU A 475 -20.94 16.80 54.22
N VAL A 476 -19.69 17.00 54.66
CA VAL A 476 -19.30 16.97 56.08
C VAL A 476 -19.49 18.31 56.77
N ASP A 477 -19.04 19.42 56.17
CA ASP A 477 -19.05 20.76 56.76
C ASP A 477 -20.18 21.67 56.25
N GLY A 478 -20.95 21.22 55.24
CA GLY A 478 -22.11 21.95 54.76
C GLY A 478 -23.27 22.00 55.78
N PRO A 479 -24.26 22.91 55.60
CA PRO A 479 -25.42 23.05 56.50
C PRO A 479 -26.32 21.80 56.57
N LEU A 480 -26.10 20.79 55.73
CA LEU A 480 -26.68 19.45 55.89
C LEU A 480 -26.23 18.77 57.19
N ARG A 481 -25.07 19.14 57.76
CA ARG A 481 -24.57 18.64 59.05
C ARG A 481 -25.50 19.03 60.19
N GLU A 482 -25.98 20.28 60.22
CA GLU A 482 -27.02 20.74 61.16
C GLU A 482 -28.29 19.89 61.02
N ILE A 483 -28.76 19.66 59.78
CA ILE A 483 -29.98 18.89 59.50
C ILE A 483 -29.84 17.42 59.92
N TYR A 484 -28.70 16.77 59.65
CA TYR A 484 -28.46 15.38 60.04
C TYR A 484 -28.26 15.23 61.56
N ILE A 485 -27.54 16.16 62.19
CA ILE A 485 -27.37 16.18 63.66
C ILE A 485 -28.71 16.44 64.35
N PHE A 486 -29.56 17.34 63.85
CA PHE A 486 -30.92 17.53 64.37
C PHE A 486 -31.79 16.29 64.22
N LYS A 487 -31.68 15.55 63.11
CA LYS A 487 -32.41 14.28 62.94
C LYS A 487 -31.91 13.18 63.88
N PHE A 488 -30.61 13.15 64.19
CA PHE A 488 -30.01 12.14 65.07
C PHE A 488 -30.24 12.46 66.57
N LEU A 489 -30.21 13.74 66.96
CA LEU A 489 -30.51 14.19 68.33
C LEU A 489 -32.00 14.19 68.68
N LYS A 490 -32.90 14.06 67.69
CA LYS A 490 -34.34 13.86 67.92
C LYS A 490 -34.73 12.37 68.05
N PHE A 491 -33.77 11.48 68.20
CA PHE A 491 -34.03 10.08 68.56
C PHE A 491 -34.21 9.98 70.09
N ASP A 492 -35.40 9.55 70.49
CA ASP A 492 -35.94 9.70 71.85
C ASP A 492 -35.14 8.93 72.92
N PRO A 493 -34.67 9.56 74.02
CA PRO A 493 -33.87 8.91 75.06
C PRO A 493 -34.69 8.05 76.04
N THR A 494 -36.01 7.87 75.85
CA THR A 494 -36.88 7.20 76.84
C THR A 494 -36.83 5.67 76.85
N HIS A 495 -36.25 4.99 75.85
CA HIS A 495 -36.13 3.53 75.87
C HIS A 495 -34.88 3.04 76.64
N ARG A 496 -35.02 2.90 77.97
CA ARG A 496 -34.14 2.04 78.77
C ARG A 496 -34.31 0.58 78.33
N LEU A 497 -33.34 0.03 77.61
CA LEU A 497 -33.21 -1.42 77.42
C LEU A 497 -31.82 -1.91 77.83
N SER A 498 -31.85 -2.77 78.86
CA SER A 498 -30.87 -3.78 79.26
C SER A 498 -29.50 -3.78 78.57
N ARG A 499 -28.43 -3.51 79.34
CA ARG A 499 -27.04 -3.78 78.93
C ARG A 499 -26.84 -5.27 78.63
N SER A 500 -26.51 -5.60 77.38
CA SER A 500 -25.85 -6.87 77.04
C SER A 500 -24.32 -6.67 77.02
N PRO A 501 -23.53 -7.44 77.78
CA PRO A 501 -22.08 -7.31 77.80
C PRO A 501 -21.43 -8.09 76.64
N GLY A 502 -21.20 -7.44 75.50
CA GLY A 502 -20.56 -8.13 74.36
C GLY A 502 -20.15 -7.31 73.13
N GLN A 503 -20.36 -5.99 73.11
CA GLN A 503 -20.12 -5.19 71.89
C GLN A 503 -18.68 -4.65 71.86
N LYS A 504 -17.86 -5.21 70.96
CA LYS A 504 -16.48 -4.78 70.72
C LYS A 504 -16.45 -3.33 70.19
N ASN A 505 -15.39 -2.60 70.54
CA ASN A 505 -15.16 -1.21 70.17
C ASN A 505 -15.09 -1.00 68.63
N GLU A 506 -16.21 -0.71 67.98
CA GLU A 506 -16.19 -0.14 66.65
C GLU A 506 -15.75 1.33 66.72
N VAL A 507 -14.48 1.57 66.39
CA VAL A 507 -13.94 2.92 66.22
C VAL A 507 -14.74 3.62 65.11
N PRO A 508 -15.31 4.81 65.34
CA PRO A 508 -16.20 5.46 64.38
C PRO A 508 -15.60 5.57 62.98
N LEU A 509 -16.38 5.23 61.95
CA LEU A 509 -15.99 5.30 60.54
C LEU A 509 -15.37 6.67 60.18
N LEU A 510 -15.94 7.74 60.73
CA LEU A 510 -15.46 9.12 60.63
C LEU A 510 -13.99 9.30 61.03
N TYR A 511 -13.51 8.63 62.08
CA TYR A 511 -12.11 8.72 62.51
C TYR A 511 -11.16 8.04 61.52
N ARG A 512 -11.58 6.93 60.90
CA ARG A 512 -10.80 6.27 59.84
C ARG A 512 -10.70 7.14 58.58
N ILE A 513 -11.80 7.79 58.18
CA ILE A 513 -11.83 8.68 57.02
C ILE A 513 -10.99 9.95 57.27
N SER A 514 -11.11 10.58 58.45
CA SER A 514 -10.26 11.70 58.86
C SER A 514 -8.76 11.37 58.78
N LYS A 515 -8.37 10.17 59.25
CA LYS A 515 -6.97 9.71 59.20
C LYS A 515 -6.49 9.43 57.77
N PHE A 516 -7.37 8.92 56.90
CA PHE A 516 -7.07 8.76 55.47
C PHE A 516 -6.86 10.11 54.78
N TYR A 517 -7.72 11.09 55.08
CA TYR A 517 -7.64 12.46 54.54
C TYR A 517 -6.33 13.17 54.93
N ALA A 518 -5.92 13.06 56.20
CA ALA A 518 -4.64 13.59 56.66
C ALA A 518 -3.42 12.92 55.98
N GLY A 519 -3.52 11.63 55.65
CA GLY A 519 -2.51 10.92 54.86
C GLY A 519 -2.44 11.43 53.42
N PHE A 520 -3.58 11.55 52.75
CA PHE A 520 -3.65 12.03 51.36
C PHE A 520 -3.15 13.47 51.23
N ARG A 521 -3.52 14.38 52.15
CA ARG A 521 -3.03 15.76 52.18
C ARG A 521 -1.50 15.82 52.29
N LYS A 522 -0.87 14.95 53.08
CA LYS A 522 0.60 14.86 53.17
C LYS A 522 1.24 14.40 51.86
N ILE A 523 0.72 13.33 51.25
CA ILE A 523 1.24 12.81 49.97
C ILE A 523 1.12 13.88 48.88
N TRP A 524 0.00 14.62 48.86
CA TRP A 524 -0.21 15.69 47.89
C TRP A 524 0.74 16.88 48.06
N VAL A 525 0.93 17.35 49.29
CA VAL A 525 1.88 18.45 49.58
C VAL A 525 3.31 18.04 49.21
N GLN A 526 3.69 16.77 49.46
CA GLN A 526 4.97 16.24 49.02
C GLN A 526 5.09 16.21 47.49
N PHE A 527 4.08 15.70 46.78
CA PHE A 527 4.08 15.65 45.31
C PHE A 527 4.17 17.05 44.67
N LEU A 528 3.50 18.06 45.24
CA LEU A 528 3.64 19.46 44.80
C LEU A 528 5.05 20.02 45.05
N ALA A 529 5.66 19.72 46.21
CA ALA A 529 7.03 20.14 46.51
C ALA A 529 8.03 19.49 45.54
N ASP A 530 7.93 18.19 45.32
CA ASP A 530 8.78 17.43 44.41
C ASP A 530 8.61 17.92 42.94
N SER A 531 7.37 18.26 42.54
CA SER A 531 7.09 18.82 41.20
C SER A 531 7.69 20.22 41.00
N GLN A 532 7.71 21.07 42.03
CA GLN A 532 8.38 22.38 41.94
C GLN A 532 9.90 22.26 41.85
N VAL A 533 10.50 21.24 42.48
CA VAL A 533 11.94 20.95 42.34
C VAL A 533 12.29 20.59 40.89
N ILE A 534 11.45 19.81 40.20
CA ILE A 534 11.67 19.44 38.80
C ILE A 534 11.62 20.69 37.90
N ILE A 535 10.58 21.52 38.03
CA ILE A 535 10.43 22.74 37.21
C ILE A 535 11.58 23.75 37.44
N SER A 536 12.14 23.80 38.65
CA SER A 536 13.28 24.68 38.96
C SER A 536 14.64 24.13 38.55
N SER A 537 14.76 22.82 38.30
CA SER A 537 16.03 22.16 37.93
C SER A 537 16.42 22.40 36.47
N ASP A 538 15.44 22.46 35.57
CA ASP A 538 15.69 22.46 34.12
C ASP A 538 16.10 23.82 33.53
N TYR A 539 16.07 24.90 34.33
CA TYR A 539 16.45 26.26 33.91
C TYR A 539 17.92 26.63 34.14
N LEU A 540 18.76 25.75 34.71
CA LEU A 540 20.15 26.08 35.09
C LEU A 540 21.24 25.11 34.61
N ALA A 541 20.91 24.11 33.78
CA ALA A 541 21.88 23.14 33.26
C ALA A 541 22.33 23.47 31.82
N ALA A 542 23.50 24.08 31.66
CA ALA A 542 24.18 24.15 30.37
C ALA A 542 24.66 22.74 29.93
N PRO A 543 24.57 22.37 28.64
CA PRO A 543 24.84 21.00 28.21
C PRO A 543 26.35 20.67 28.16
N PRO A 544 26.81 19.56 28.75
CA PRO A 544 28.16 19.06 28.54
C PRO A 544 28.29 18.35 27.19
N HIS A 545 29.48 18.45 26.58
CA HIS A 545 29.83 17.73 25.36
C HIS A 545 29.77 16.21 25.55
N TYR A 546 28.97 15.51 24.74
CA TYR A 546 28.95 14.04 24.69
C TYR A 546 29.85 13.50 23.56
N ASN A 547 30.93 12.82 23.94
CA ASN A 547 31.66 11.94 23.02
C ASN A 547 30.95 10.59 22.90
N LEU A 548 30.57 10.22 21.67
CA LEU A 548 29.82 9.00 21.41
C LEU A 548 30.73 7.75 21.50
N LYS A 549 30.46 6.86 22.46
CA LYS A 549 31.13 5.55 22.57
C LYS A 549 30.11 4.45 22.29
N VAL A 550 30.29 3.72 21.19
CA VAL A 550 29.35 2.68 20.74
C VAL A 550 29.49 1.42 21.61
N GLY A 551 28.43 1.09 22.35
CA GLY A 551 28.33 -0.15 23.14
C GLY A 551 27.36 -1.14 22.51
N VAL A 552 27.84 -2.34 22.16
CA VAL A 552 27.02 -3.43 21.59
C VAL A 552 26.31 -4.19 22.70
N VAL A 553 24.97 -4.21 22.68
CA VAL A 553 24.14 -4.95 23.66
C VAL A 553 23.51 -6.17 23.00
N LYS A 554 23.88 -7.37 23.47
CA LYS A 554 23.19 -8.63 23.14
C LYS A 554 21.91 -8.77 23.99
N ARG A 555 20.77 -9.03 23.36
CA ARG A 555 19.54 -9.49 24.04
C ARG A 555 19.43 -11.02 23.97
N GLN A 556 19.16 -11.66 25.11
CA GLN A 556 18.65 -13.04 25.17
C GLN A 556 17.11 -12.99 25.17
N GLY A 557 16.46 -13.93 24.49
CA GLY A 557 15.00 -14.06 24.47
C GLY A 557 14.53 -15.33 25.18
N GLN A 558 13.44 -15.23 25.95
CA GLN A 558 12.68 -16.37 26.47
C GLN A 558 11.44 -16.63 25.59
N PRO A 559 10.95 -17.88 25.50
CA PRO A 559 9.83 -18.24 24.64
C PRO A 559 8.47 -17.97 25.28
N ILE A 560 7.50 -17.51 24.49
CA ILE A 560 6.09 -17.35 24.89
C ILE A 560 5.29 -18.58 24.45
N LYS A 561 4.43 -19.05 25.35
CA LYS A 561 3.55 -20.23 25.19
C LYS A 561 2.27 -19.82 24.47
N VAL A 562 1.81 -20.60 23.49
CA VAL A 562 0.53 -20.36 22.77
C VAL A 562 -0.47 -21.45 23.13
N GLU A 563 -1.68 -21.04 23.49
CA GLU A 563 -2.78 -21.89 23.96
C GLU A 563 -3.81 -22.14 22.85
N LYS A 564 -4.50 -23.29 22.86
CA LYS A 564 -5.42 -23.73 21.80
C LYS A 564 -6.81 -24.09 22.36
N HIS A 565 -7.86 -23.44 21.87
CA HIS A 565 -9.28 -23.85 21.96
C HIS A 565 -10.07 -23.13 20.83
N PHE A 566 -11.17 -23.62 20.24
CA PHE A 566 -11.75 -24.96 20.05
C PHE A 566 -12.76 -24.93 18.86
N LEU A 567 -13.41 -26.06 18.52
CA LEU A 567 -14.36 -26.26 17.39
C LEU A 567 -15.80 -26.50 17.93
N ALA A 568 -16.96 -26.33 17.26
CA ALA A 568 -17.42 -25.94 15.89
C ALA A 568 -18.88 -25.32 16.04
N PRO A 569 -19.91 -25.42 15.16
CA PRO A 569 -20.02 -25.76 13.71
C PRO A 569 -20.99 -24.90 12.83
N VAL A 570 -20.78 -25.02 11.50
CA VAL A 570 -21.70 -25.02 10.34
C VAL A 570 -23.16 -24.50 10.43
N ALA A 571 -23.50 -23.58 9.51
CA ALA A 571 -24.77 -23.59 8.75
C ALA A 571 -24.46 -23.20 7.27
N ALA A 572 -25.22 -23.72 6.30
CA ALA A 572 -24.86 -23.69 4.87
C ALA A 572 -25.63 -22.65 4.02
N GLY A 573 -25.01 -22.16 2.94
CA GLY A 573 -25.63 -21.25 1.99
C GLY A 573 -24.78 -20.99 0.73
N SER A 574 -25.01 -21.79 -0.31
CA SER A 574 -24.75 -21.57 -1.75
C SER A 574 -23.90 -20.37 -2.20
N GLU A 575 -22.68 -20.62 -2.68
CA GLU A 575 -22.09 -20.02 -3.90
C GLU A 575 -20.78 -20.74 -4.25
N ASN A 576 -20.66 -21.34 -5.45
CA ASN A 576 -19.54 -22.23 -5.75
C ASN A 576 -19.14 -22.28 -7.24
N ALA A 577 -18.39 -21.26 -7.71
CA ALA A 577 -17.65 -21.31 -8.97
C ALA A 577 -16.55 -20.22 -9.04
N THR A 578 -15.47 -20.34 -8.23
CA THR A 578 -14.10 -19.81 -8.48
C THR A 578 -13.23 -19.92 -7.21
N ARG A 579 -12.52 -21.04 -7.03
CA ARG A 579 -11.41 -21.12 -6.04
C ARG A 579 -10.51 -22.33 -6.29
N TYR A 580 -9.45 -22.13 -7.08
CA TYR A 580 -8.21 -22.90 -6.90
C TYR A 580 -7.37 -22.21 -5.82
N PRO A 581 -6.97 -22.90 -4.74
CA PRO A 581 -6.20 -22.29 -3.67
C PRO A 581 -4.70 -22.36 -3.95
N THR A 582 -4.12 -21.31 -4.55
CA THR A 582 -2.67 -21.10 -4.59
C THR A 582 -2.12 -20.67 -3.22
N ARG A 583 -2.19 -21.58 -2.23
CA ARG A 583 -1.44 -21.47 -0.97
C ARG A 583 -0.08 -22.17 -1.11
N TYR A 584 0.92 -21.43 -1.58
CA TYR A 584 2.32 -21.75 -1.30
C TYR A 584 2.84 -20.80 -0.21
N PRO A 585 3.56 -21.33 0.81
CA PRO A 585 4.12 -20.50 1.87
C PRO A 585 5.28 -19.65 1.34
N GLN A 586 5.27 -18.34 1.63
CA GLN A 586 6.43 -17.50 1.43
C GLN A 586 7.55 -17.90 2.40
N HIS A 587 8.49 -18.73 1.94
CA HIS A 587 9.70 -19.03 2.69
C HIS A 587 10.68 -17.85 2.64
N TYR A 588 10.52 -16.93 3.59
CA TYR A 588 11.60 -16.03 4.00
C TYR A 588 12.72 -16.85 4.67
N TYR A 589 13.76 -17.20 3.90
CA TYR A 589 15.05 -17.64 4.45
C TYR A 589 16.10 -16.56 4.20
N PRO A 590 16.77 -16.02 5.24
CA PRO A 590 17.99 -15.26 5.06
C PRO A 590 19.13 -16.23 4.72
N TYR A 591 19.66 -16.15 3.49
CA TYR A 591 20.86 -16.91 3.13
C TYR A 591 22.11 -16.30 3.77
N PRO A 592 22.92 -17.08 4.52
CA PRO A 592 24.24 -16.64 4.95
C PRO A 592 25.22 -16.65 3.77
N HIS A 593 26.19 -15.74 3.80
CA HIS A 593 27.20 -15.63 2.75
C HIS A 593 28.18 -16.83 2.75
N GLY A 594 28.49 -17.31 1.54
CA GLY A 594 29.78 -17.89 1.19
C GLY A 594 29.96 -19.40 1.35
N TYR A 595 29.91 -20.13 0.22
CA TYR A 595 30.72 -21.34 0.00
C TYR A 595 31.25 -21.35 -1.45
N PRO A 596 32.46 -21.89 -1.69
CA PRO A 596 33.11 -21.87 -3.01
C PRO A 596 32.66 -23.03 -3.91
N CYS A 597 32.93 -22.88 -5.21
CA CYS A 597 32.51 -23.81 -6.26
C CYS A 597 33.23 -25.17 -6.20
N GLY A 598 32.48 -26.23 -6.53
CA GLY A 598 33.03 -27.42 -7.21
C GLY A 598 32.88 -28.76 -6.48
N TYR A 599 31.85 -29.53 -6.83
CA TYR A 599 31.86 -31.01 -6.92
C TYR A 599 30.82 -31.46 -7.96
N PRO A 600 31.02 -32.61 -8.64
CA PRO A 600 30.16 -33.05 -9.75
C PRO A 600 28.91 -33.81 -9.26
N LEU A 601 27.85 -33.77 -10.07
CA LEU A 601 26.62 -34.54 -9.84
C LEU A 601 26.85 -36.05 -10.09
N PRO A 602 26.32 -36.95 -9.25
CA PRO A 602 26.29 -38.37 -9.55
C PRO A 602 25.21 -38.67 -10.59
N ALA A 603 25.53 -39.48 -11.59
CA ALA A 603 24.56 -39.97 -12.57
C ALA A 603 23.61 -40.98 -11.93
N THR A 604 22.30 -40.75 -12.00
CA THR A 604 21.28 -41.76 -11.72
C THR A 604 20.91 -42.50 -12.99
N ARG A 605 21.20 -43.81 -12.98
CA ARG A 605 20.85 -44.76 -14.03
C ARG A 605 19.37 -45.16 -13.85
N TYR A 606 18.53 -44.93 -14.85
CA TYR A 606 17.23 -45.60 -14.93
C TYR A 606 17.43 -46.99 -15.54
N GLU A 607 16.89 -48.02 -14.89
CA GLU A 607 16.70 -49.35 -15.46
C GLU A 607 15.19 -49.60 -15.60
N ASN A 608 14.78 -49.84 -16.86
CA ASN A 608 13.53 -50.38 -17.39
C ASN A 608 12.20 -50.14 -16.64
#